data_AF-A0A965PGU8-F1
#
_entry.id   AF-A0A965PGU8-F1
#
_cell.length_a   1.000
_cell.length_b   1.000
_cell.length_c   1.000
_cell.angle_alpha   90.00
_cell.angle_beta   90.00
_cell.angle_gamma   90.00
#
_symmetry.space_group_name_H-M   'P 1'
#
loop_
_entity.id
_entity.type
_entity.pdbx_description
1 polymer ?
#
loop_
_entity_poly.entity_id
_entity_poly.type
_entity_poly.pdbx_seq_one_letter_code
_entity_poly.pdbx_strand_id
1 'polypeptide(L)'
;MTAQLLEQLQALPDDWPLVAVDGRKRPYQDAWQEHPLIKAEVAAEIRAGRAKAVGVLAGPPSGLLFVDHDGISATKKLEELGLPLRDLPKSLAMTSGKDGRFQIIYRIPPDFWPALRGRRVFKTGATDAQGKAEQLELRWTGHQSVVVGAHPETTGYRWLRGRGPTDQALADAPAALIELLLDQPDPEPTPLLTPDALPPPPQGATLPLLDFVSRDSRDLVENGGTPGCWNDDQLRLALDLRGTEAWIRAQGHTPDITASKAFALHIQAARAKARDFDEKKAWRRFDGAESRSCRPSTPEDKLEDRLRYHTRTSQPLLPPPKPQEQTSQANHPESPDNSSQPASQQPYAPALSKPQKLEAAELLFMLRHQAADGQRIRWNTFHQQVEIDGAPLEGAERFYLTLADQGFKVSKDLAIDALVQVARENPYDPVTLYLEHVAATVAPAYIDGLATAY
;
A
#
# COMPACT_ATOMS: atom_id res chain seq x y z
N MET A 1 7.33 -36.36 30.39
CA MET A 1 6.52 -35.54 29.46
C MET A 1 5.03 -35.84 29.57
N THR A 2 4.57 -37.08 29.38
CA THR A 2 3.14 -37.45 29.48
C THR A 2 2.51 -37.14 30.84
N ALA A 3 3.16 -37.52 31.95
CA ALA A 3 2.65 -37.24 33.30
C ALA A 3 2.51 -35.73 33.59
N GLN A 4 3.53 -34.96 33.21
CA GLN A 4 3.52 -33.50 33.34
C GLN A 4 2.41 -32.84 32.51
N LEU A 5 2.17 -33.30 31.28
CA LEU A 5 1.10 -32.75 30.45
C LEU A 5 -0.29 -33.10 31.01
N LEU A 6 -0.45 -34.29 31.59
CA LEU A 6 -1.69 -34.66 32.28
C LEU A 6 -1.94 -33.78 33.52
N GLU A 7 -0.91 -33.47 34.29
CA GLU A 7 -1.01 -32.54 35.42
C GLU A 7 -1.38 -31.12 34.95
N GLN A 8 -0.72 -30.61 33.91
CA GLN A 8 -1.06 -29.34 33.29
C GLN A 8 -2.50 -29.29 32.77
N LEU A 9 -2.98 -30.39 32.18
CA LEU A 9 -4.37 -30.53 31.73
C LEU A 9 -5.36 -30.47 32.90
N GLN A 10 -5.03 -31.10 34.04
CA GLN A 10 -5.90 -31.04 35.23
C GLN A 10 -6.06 -29.62 35.78
N ALA A 11 -5.01 -28.80 35.68
CA ALA A 11 -5.02 -27.41 36.13
C ALA A 11 -5.82 -26.45 35.23
N LEU A 12 -6.26 -26.87 34.04
CA LEU A 12 -7.15 -26.05 33.21
C LEU A 12 -8.57 -26.02 33.80
N PRO A 13 -9.41 -25.02 33.50
CA PRO A 13 -10.83 -25.08 33.85
C PRO A 13 -11.58 -26.25 33.17
N ASP A 14 -12.59 -26.81 33.83
CA ASP A 14 -13.35 -27.97 33.33
C ASP A 14 -14.29 -27.62 32.18
N ASP A 15 -14.74 -26.37 32.13
CA ASP A 15 -15.67 -25.82 31.14
C ASP A 15 -14.97 -25.36 29.85
N TRP A 16 -13.64 -25.41 29.79
CA TRP A 16 -12.91 -25.01 28.59
C TRP A 16 -13.04 -26.06 27.47
N PRO A 17 -13.49 -25.67 26.27
CA PRO A 17 -13.49 -26.55 25.10
C PRO A 17 -12.05 -26.79 24.62
N LEU A 18 -11.58 -28.03 24.74
CA LEU A 18 -10.18 -28.37 24.49
C LEU A 18 -9.97 -28.95 23.09
N VAL A 19 -8.74 -28.83 22.61
CA VAL A 19 -8.30 -29.36 21.32
C VAL A 19 -7.00 -30.12 21.55
N ALA A 20 -6.91 -31.37 21.08
CA ALA A 20 -5.67 -32.13 21.20
C ALA A 20 -4.73 -31.82 20.04
N VAL A 21 -3.46 -31.55 20.34
CA VAL A 21 -2.52 -30.96 19.37
C VAL A 21 -1.29 -31.84 19.19
N ASP A 22 -0.86 -32.02 17.95
CA ASP A 22 0.31 -32.83 17.60
C ASP A 22 1.65 -32.14 17.95
N GLY A 23 2.77 -32.83 17.76
CA GLY A 23 4.10 -32.30 18.01
C GLY A 23 4.53 -31.14 17.09
N ARG A 24 3.72 -30.78 16.09
CA ARG A 24 3.93 -29.67 15.15
C ARG A 24 2.93 -28.53 15.37
N LYS A 25 2.24 -28.53 16.52
CA LYS A 25 1.21 -27.55 16.90
C LYS A 25 -0.05 -27.56 16.04
N ARG A 26 -0.38 -28.70 15.42
CA ARG A 26 -1.57 -28.81 14.58
C ARG A 26 -2.66 -29.59 15.31
N PRO A 27 -3.90 -29.07 15.34
CA PRO A 27 -5.04 -29.92 15.68
C PRO A 27 -5.17 -31.00 14.62
N TYR A 28 -5.47 -32.22 15.06
CA TYR A 28 -5.58 -33.38 14.17
C TYR A 28 -6.95 -34.07 14.26
N GLN A 29 -7.84 -33.59 15.13
CA GLN A 29 -9.23 -34.05 15.14
C GLN A 29 -9.95 -33.48 13.92
N ASP A 30 -10.82 -34.29 13.32
CA ASP A 30 -11.74 -33.81 12.29
C ASP A 30 -12.73 -32.83 12.92
N ALA A 31 -13.01 -31.73 12.21
CA ALA A 31 -13.95 -30.69 12.65
C ALA A 31 -13.72 -30.23 14.12
N TRP A 32 -12.46 -30.10 14.55
CA TRP A 32 -12.10 -29.70 15.91
C TRP A 32 -12.71 -28.37 16.37
N GLN A 33 -13.13 -27.51 15.43
CA GLN A 33 -13.86 -26.27 15.71
C GLN A 33 -15.29 -26.50 16.20
N GLU A 34 -15.92 -27.59 15.79
CA GLU A 34 -17.32 -27.94 16.09
C GLU A 34 -17.42 -29.01 17.18
N HIS A 35 -16.35 -29.81 17.36
CA HIS A 35 -16.28 -30.93 18.29
C HIS A 35 -15.08 -30.79 19.24
N PRO A 36 -15.10 -29.80 20.15
CA PRO A 36 -14.07 -29.70 21.17
C PRO A 36 -14.14 -30.88 22.14
N LEU A 37 -12.98 -31.29 22.62
CA LEU A 37 -12.82 -32.38 23.56
C LEU A 37 -12.99 -31.90 25.00
N ILE A 38 -13.44 -32.80 25.87
CA ILE A 38 -13.36 -32.63 27.33
C ILE A 38 -12.01 -33.14 27.86
N LYS A 39 -11.66 -32.79 29.10
CA LYS A 39 -10.40 -33.23 29.74
C LYS A 39 -10.19 -34.74 29.68
N ALA A 40 -11.22 -35.55 29.89
CA ALA A 40 -11.11 -37.01 29.88
C ALA A 40 -10.65 -37.54 28.50
N GLU A 41 -11.18 -36.98 27.42
CA GLU A 41 -10.85 -37.34 26.05
C GLU A 41 -9.44 -36.88 25.68
N VAL A 42 -9.09 -35.63 26.00
CA VAL A 42 -7.71 -35.13 25.82
C VAL A 42 -6.71 -35.98 26.62
N ALA A 43 -7.05 -36.40 27.83
CA ALA A 43 -6.21 -37.28 28.63
C ALA A 43 -6.04 -38.66 27.98
N ALA A 44 -7.05 -39.19 27.29
CA ALA A 44 -6.92 -40.42 26.51
C ALA A 44 -5.96 -40.22 25.32
N GLU A 45 -6.07 -39.10 24.60
CA GLU A 45 -5.16 -38.74 23.50
C GLU A 45 -3.69 -38.57 23.95
N ILE A 46 -3.48 -37.99 25.14
CA ILE A 46 -2.16 -37.84 25.75
C ILE A 46 -1.59 -39.21 26.13
N ARG A 47 -2.38 -40.08 26.77
CA ARG A 47 -1.95 -41.43 27.15
C ARG A 47 -1.64 -42.31 25.94
N ALA A 48 -2.41 -42.15 24.87
CA ALA A 48 -2.16 -42.80 23.58
C ALA A 48 -0.92 -42.24 22.86
N GLY A 49 -0.32 -41.15 23.36
CA GLY A 49 0.88 -40.54 22.82
C GLY A 49 0.65 -39.69 21.57
N ARG A 50 -0.60 -39.51 21.14
CA ARG A 50 -0.96 -38.71 19.95
C ARG A 50 -0.93 -37.22 20.25
N ALA A 51 -1.56 -36.79 21.35
CA ALA A 51 -1.48 -35.40 21.80
C ALA A 51 -0.13 -35.12 22.46
N LYS A 52 0.55 -34.07 21.99
CA LYS A 52 1.78 -33.52 22.56
C LYS A 52 1.57 -32.17 23.23
N ALA A 53 0.47 -31.50 22.91
CA ALA A 53 0.05 -30.25 23.51
C ALA A 53 -1.48 -30.17 23.58
N VAL A 54 -1.99 -29.19 24.32
CA VAL A 54 -3.44 -28.94 24.46
C VAL A 54 -3.72 -27.51 24.03
N GLY A 55 -4.63 -27.40 23.06
CA GLY A 55 -5.25 -26.16 22.62
C GLY A 55 -6.57 -25.91 23.34
N VAL A 56 -7.00 -24.66 23.31
CA VAL A 56 -8.31 -24.22 23.79
C VAL A 56 -8.99 -23.49 22.65
N LEU A 57 -10.24 -23.85 22.37
CA LEU A 57 -11.05 -23.21 21.34
C LEU A 57 -11.40 -21.78 21.77
N ALA A 58 -11.23 -20.81 20.88
CA ALA A 58 -11.60 -19.42 21.09
C ALA A 58 -13.04 -19.15 20.60
N GLY A 59 -13.61 -18.03 21.04
CA GLY A 59 -14.94 -17.62 20.60
C GLY A 59 -16.08 -18.12 21.49
N PRO A 60 -17.33 -18.09 21.00
CA PRO A 60 -18.53 -18.45 21.77
C PRO A 60 -18.47 -19.78 22.54
N PRO A 61 -17.84 -20.86 22.04
CA PRO A 61 -17.75 -22.11 22.79
C PRO A 61 -17.01 -21.97 24.14
N SER A 62 -16.08 -21.03 24.27
CA SER A 62 -15.33 -20.78 25.51
C SER A 62 -15.60 -19.42 26.14
N GLY A 63 -16.14 -18.48 25.37
CA GLY A 63 -16.18 -17.06 25.71
C GLY A 63 -14.80 -16.38 25.74
N LEU A 64 -13.74 -17.02 25.20
CA LEU A 64 -12.36 -16.56 25.35
C LEU A 64 -11.78 -15.92 24.08
N LEU A 65 -11.21 -14.74 24.26
CA LEU A 65 -10.37 -14.03 23.30
C LEU A 65 -8.90 -14.29 23.61
N PHE A 66 -8.14 -14.69 22.60
CA PHE A 66 -6.69 -14.80 22.70
C PHE A 66 -6.02 -13.63 21.98
N VAL A 67 -5.27 -12.82 22.73
CA VAL A 67 -4.39 -11.77 22.22
C VAL A 67 -3.00 -12.38 22.06
N ASP A 68 -2.62 -12.76 20.84
CA ASP A 68 -1.32 -13.35 20.52
C ASP A 68 -0.30 -12.28 20.13
N HIS A 69 0.73 -12.15 20.95
CA HIS A 69 1.84 -11.23 20.77
C HIS A 69 3.00 -12.00 20.12
N ASP A 70 3.05 -12.02 18.78
CA ASP A 70 4.03 -12.81 17.99
C ASP A 70 5.29 -12.02 17.68
N GLY A 71 6.00 -11.55 18.73
CA GLY A 71 7.32 -10.93 18.62
C GLY A 71 7.43 -9.57 19.32
N ILE A 72 8.65 -9.05 19.50
CA ILE A 72 8.89 -7.83 20.30
C ILE A 72 8.18 -6.62 19.69
N SER A 73 8.12 -6.52 18.36
CA SER A 73 7.47 -5.39 17.67
C SER A 73 5.96 -5.32 17.88
N ALA A 74 5.31 -6.40 18.36
CA ALA A 74 3.89 -6.38 18.71
C ALA A 74 3.60 -5.46 19.92
N THR A 75 4.60 -5.17 20.76
CA THR A 75 4.46 -4.21 21.86
C THR A 75 4.24 -2.81 21.32
N LYS A 76 5.07 -2.38 20.36
CA LYS A 76 4.89 -1.09 19.68
C LYS A 76 3.54 -1.02 18.97
N LYS A 77 3.10 -2.11 18.34
CA LYS A 77 1.78 -2.14 17.69
C LYS A 77 0.63 -2.00 18.70
N LEU A 78 0.73 -2.61 19.88
CA LEU A 78 -0.24 -2.40 20.96
C LEU A 78 -0.28 -0.93 21.43
N GLU A 79 0.89 -0.28 21.55
CA GLU A 79 0.98 1.15 21.88
C GLU A 79 0.35 2.05 20.81
N GLU A 80 0.62 1.78 19.53
CA GLU A 80 0.02 2.49 18.38
C GLU A 80 -1.51 2.37 18.35
N LEU A 81 -2.04 1.24 18.83
CA LEU A 81 -3.48 0.99 18.98
C LEU A 81 -4.07 1.61 20.26
N GLY A 82 -3.29 2.38 21.03
CA GLY A 82 -3.73 2.99 22.29
C GLY A 82 -3.92 1.98 23.43
N LEU A 83 -3.35 0.77 23.31
CA LEU A 83 -3.48 -0.35 24.24
C LEU A 83 -2.12 -0.79 24.78
N PRO A 84 -1.31 0.12 25.37
CA PRO A 84 0.00 -0.25 25.89
C PRO A 84 -0.14 -1.40 26.89
N LEU A 85 0.77 -2.37 26.82
CA LEU A 85 0.69 -3.61 27.59
C LEU A 85 0.54 -3.39 29.11
N ARG A 86 1.11 -2.29 29.63
CA ARG A 86 1.03 -1.87 31.03
C ARG A 86 -0.37 -1.49 31.51
N ASP A 87 -1.23 -1.03 30.60
CA ASP A 87 -2.56 -0.52 30.93
C ASP A 87 -3.65 -1.59 30.72
N LEU A 88 -3.29 -2.70 30.05
CA LEU A 88 -4.16 -3.85 29.92
C LEU A 88 -4.37 -4.56 31.28
N PRO A 89 -5.61 -4.96 31.63
CA PRO A 89 -5.89 -5.73 32.83
C PRO A 89 -5.05 -7.01 32.87
N LYS A 90 -4.47 -7.30 34.04
CA LYS A 90 -3.77 -8.59 34.22
C LYS A 90 -4.79 -9.72 34.12
N SER A 91 -4.57 -10.60 33.16
CA SER A 91 -5.34 -11.82 32.94
C SER A 91 -4.43 -13.00 32.68
N LEU A 92 -5.00 -14.19 32.44
CA LEU A 92 -4.23 -15.39 32.13
C LEU A 92 -3.27 -15.15 30.97
N ALA A 93 -2.00 -15.50 31.14
CA ALA A 93 -0.96 -15.23 30.16
C ALA A 93 0.09 -16.34 30.14
N MET A 94 0.60 -16.66 28.95
CA MET A 94 1.44 -17.82 28.69
C MET A 94 2.37 -17.55 27.52
N THR A 95 3.48 -18.27 27.49
CA THR A 95 4.53 -18.11 26.50
C THR A 95 5.00 -19.47 26.01
N SER A 96 5.44 -19.51 24.75
CA SER A 96 6.23 -20.63 24.22
C SER A 96 7.68 -20.61 24.71
N GLY A 97 8.15 -19.50 25.30
CA GLY A 97 9.56 -19.26 25.61
C GLY A 97 10.38 -18.70 24.45
N LYS A 98 9.77 -18.44 23.30
CA LYS A 98 10.39 -17.61 22.27
C LYS A 98 10.43 -16.15 22.72
N ASP A 99 11.49 -15.46 22.32
CA ASP A 99 11.72 -14.08 22.73
C ASP A 99 10.61 -13.14 22.23
N GLY A 100 10.15 -12.25 23.10
CA GLY A 100 9.02 -11.36 22.85
C GLY A 100 7.67 -12.02 22.55
N ARG A 101 7.54 -13.36 22.70
CA ARG A 101 6.30 -14.08 22.34
C ARG A 101 5.53 -14.57 23.53
N PHE A 102 4.29 -14.12 23.64
CA PHE A 102 3.34 -14.58 24.63
C PHE A 102 1.92 -14.35 24.11
N GLN A 103 0.95 -14.88 24.81
CA GLN A 103 -0.45 -14.54 24.57
C GLN A 103 -1.14 -14.17 25.88
N ILE A 104 -2.25 -13.46 25.79
CA ILE A 104 -3.11 -13.12 26.92
C ILE A 104 -4.53 -13.57 26.61
N ILE A 105 -5.19 -14.19 27.58
CA ILE A 105 -6.57 -14.66 27.45
C ILE A 105 -7.49 -13.69 28.18
N TYR A 106 -8.56 -13.25 27.53
CA TYR A 106 -9.63 -12.48 28.15
C TYR A 106 -10.97 -13.15 27.95
N ARG A 107 -11.91 -12.91 28.86
CA ARG A 107 -13.32 -13.23 28.66
C ARG A 107 -14.00 -12.12 27.88
N ILE A 108 -14.84 -12.47 26.91
CA ILE A 108 -15.71 -11.51 26.23
C ILE A 108 -17.11 -11.64 26.81
N PRO A 109 -17.75 -10.54 27.26
CA PRO A 109 -19.14 -10.58 27.69
C PRO A 109 -20.09 -11.06 26.56
N PRO A 110 -21.07 -11.93 26.85
CA PRO A 110 -21.96 -12.53 25.84
C PRO A 110 -22.64 -11.53 24.90
N ASP A 111 -22.94 -10.33 25.40
CA ASP A 111 -23.63 -9.27 24.65
C ASP A 111 -22.87 -8.84 23.37
N PHE A 112 -21.54 -9.01 23.34
CA PHE A 112 -20.73 -8.65 22.18
C PHE A 112 -20.60 -9.79 21.15
N TRP A 113 -20.85 -11.05 21.52
CA TRP A 113 -20.49 -12.21 20.69
C TRP A 113 -21.06 -12.19 19.26
N PRO A 114 -22.34 -11.81 19.01
CA PRO A 114 -22.90 -11.81 17.66
C PRO A 114 -22.26 -10.80 16.73
N ALA A 115 -21.59 -9.78 17.29
CA ALA A 115 -21.02 -8.67 16.55
C ALA A 115 -19.50 -8.81 16.34
N LEU A 116 -18.88 -9.92 16.75
CA LEU A 116 -17.42 -10.10 16.65
C LEU A 116 -17.03 -10.95 15.44
N ARG A 117 -15.97 -10.53 14.76
CA ARG A 117 -15.37 -11.31 13.67
C ARG A 117 -14.43 -12.39 14.22
N GLY A 118 -14.15 -13.42 13.41
CA GLY A 118 -13.42 -14.60 13.89
C GLY A 118 -11.95 -14.36 14.26
N ARG A 119 -11.30 -13.37 13.65
CA ARG A 119 -9.94 -12.93 14.02
C ARG A 119 -9.61 -11.54 13.47
N ARG A 120 -8.58 -10.91 14.02
CA ARG A 120 -7.94 -9.72 13.45
C ARG A 120 -6.42 -9.80 13.58
N VAL A 121 -5.69 -9.41 12.52
CA VAL A 121 -4.22 -9.45 12.48
C VAL A 121 -3.69 -8.05 12.23
N PHE A 122 -2.79 -7.59 13.09
CA PHE A 122 -2.08 -6.33 12.96
C PHE A 122 -0.60 -6.62 12.65
N LYS A 123 -0.20 -6.38 11.41
CA LYS A 123 1.18 -6.56 10.97
C LYS A 123 2.04 -5.46 11.58
N THR A 124 3.22 -5.81 12.09
CA THR A 124 4.16 -4.82 12.65
C THR A 124 5.12 -4.29 11.60
N GLY A 125 5.29 -5.01 10.48
CA GLY A 125 6.29 -4.70 9.45
C GLY A 125 7.69 -5.18 9.79
N ALA A 126 7.90 -5.72 11.00
CA ALA A 126 9.17 -6.30 11.41
C ALA A 126 9.20 -7.82 11.18
N THR A 127 10.40 -8.38 11.16
CA THR A 127 10.64 -9.82 11.10
C THR A 127 11.55 -10.25 12.25
N ASP A 128 11.34 -11.47 12.74
CA ASP A 128 12.25 -12.09 13.71
C ASP A 128 13.62 -12.44 13.08
N ALA A 129 14.54 -12.95 13.91
CA ALA A 129 15.87 -13.40 13.48
C ALA A 129 15.84 -14.55 12.44
N GLN A 130 14.68 -15.19 12.24
CA GLN A 130 14.45 -16.25 11.26
C GLN A 130 13.72 -15.72 10.01
N GLY A 131 13.51 -14.41 9.90
CA GLY A 131 12.83 -13.77 8.78
C GLY A 131 11.30 -13.94 8.77
N LYS A 132 10.70 -14.46 9.86
CA LYS A 132 9.24 -14.57 9.97
C LYS A 132 8.66 -13.24 10.44
N ALA A 133 7.62 -12.77 9.75
CA ALA A 133 6.91 -11.56 10.10
C ALA A 133 6.36 -11.62 11.53
N GLU A 134 6.61 -10.57 12.30
CA GLU A 134 6.02 -10.35 13.61
C GLU A 134 4.65 -9.69 13.47
N GLN A 135 3.75 -10.04 14.38
CA GLN A 135 2.36 -9.57 14.34
C GLN A 135 1.72 -9.58 15.73
N LEU A 136 0.69 -8.75 15.89
CA LEU A 136 -0.29 -8.88 16.96
C LEU A 136 -1.55 -9.51 16.36
N GLU A 137 -2.09 -10.56 16.97
CA GLU A 137 -3.30 -11.22 16.48
C GLU A 137 -4.35 -11.36 17.59
N LEU A 138 -5.58 -10.98 17.28
CA LEU A 138 -6.77 -11.23 18.11
C LEU A 138 -7.49 -12.44 17.53
N ARG A 139 -7.57 -13.53 18.30
CA ARG A 139 -8.21 -14.79 17.89
C ARG A 139 -9.51 -15.02 18.66
N TRP A 140 -10.58 -15.20 17.91
CA TRP A 140 -11.94 -15.43 18.39
C TRP A 140 -12.52 -16.65 17.64
N THR A 141 -13.74 -16.59 17.12
CA THR A 141 -14.42 -17.70 16.46
C THR A 141 -13.58 -18.38 15.37
N GLY A 142 -13.58 -19.71 15.37
CA GLY A 142 -12.90 -20.55 14.37
C GLY A 142 -11.41 -20.75 14.61
N HIS A 143 -10.87 -20.26 15.72
CA HIS A 143 -9.46 -20.38 16.08
C HIS A 143 -9.31 -21.13 17.41
N GLN A 144 -8.15 -21.75 17.60
CA GLN A 144 -7.72 -22.26 18.91
C GLN A 144 -6.34 -21.68 19.23
N SER A 145 -5.97 -21.71 20.50
CA SER A 145 -4.58 -21.49 20.87
C SER A 145 -4.04 -22.52 21.85
N VAL A 146 -2.78 -22.92 21.65
CA VAL A 146 -2.08 -23.87 22.51
C VAL A 146 -1.73 -23.20 23.84
N VAL A 147 -2.19 -23.77 24.95
CA VAL A 147 -2.00 -23.20 26.29
C VAL A 147 -0.98 -23.97 27.13
N VAL A 148 -0.86 -25.28 26.91
CA VAL A 148 0.08 -26.16 27.64
C VAL A 148 0.67 -27.25 26.73
N GLY A 149 1.85 -27.76 27.09
CA GLY A 149 2.51 -28.87 26.43
C GLY A 149 3.60 -28.47 25.43
N ALA A 150 3.89 -29.36 24.47
CA ALA A 150 5.06 -29.27 23.61
C ALA A 150 5.05 -28.07 22.66
N HIS A 151 6.24 -27.52 22.40
CA HIS A 151 6.51 -26.58 21.33
C HIS A 151 7.67 -27.13 20.49
N PRO A 152 7.66 -27.07 19.14
CA PRO A 152 8.66 -27.74 18.31
C PRO A 152 10.10 -27.21 18.49
N GLU A 153 10.23 -25.93 18.84
CA GLU A 153 11.52 -25.23 18.93
C GLU A 153 11.92 -24.79 20.34
N THR A 154 11.10 -25.06 21.36
CA THR A 154 11.37 -24.60 22.73
C THR A 154 11.03 -25.70 23.73
N THR A 155 11.24 -25.46 25.02
CA THR A 155 10.90 -26.41 26.09
C THR A 155 9.40 -26.62 26.28
N GLY A 156 8.55 -25.83 25.63
CA GLY A 156 7.09 -25.97 25.67
C GLY A 156 6.35 -24.70 26.12
N TYR A 157 5.03 -24.77 25.98
CA TYR A 157 4.10 -23.76 26.47
C TYR A 157 3.99 -23.81 27.99
N ARG A 158 4.08 -22.64 28.61
CA ARG A 158 3.95 -22.47 30.06
C ARG A 158 3.29 -21.13 30.39
N TRP A 159 2.54 -21.12 31.50
CA TRP A 159 1.99 -19.88 32.07
C TRP A 159 3.12 -18.93 32.48
N LEU A 160 2.91 -17.63 32.29
CA LEU A 160 3.77 -16.61 32.88
C LEU A 160 3.61 -16.65 34.40
N ARG A 161 4.64 -16.21 35.13
CA ARG A 161 4.67 -16.30 36.60
C ARG A 161 3.44 -15.63 37.23
N GLY A 162 2.64 -16.41 37.95
CA GLY A 162 1.41 -15.94 38.61
C GLY A 162 0.30 -15.55 37.64
N ARG A 163 0.31 -16.07 36.42
CA ARG A 163 -0.68 -15.77 35.36
C ARG A 163 -1.36 -17.03 34.83
N GLY A 164 -1.34 -18.13 35.60
CA GLY A 164 -2.03 -19.39 35.29
C GLY A 164 -3.45 -19.45 35.89
N PRO A 165 -4.31 -20.39 35.45
CA PRO A 165 -5.69 -20.52 35.92
C PRO A 165 -5.86 -20.69 37.43
N THR A 166 -4.85 -21.24 38.11
CA THR A 166 -4.83 -21.41 39.57
C THR A 166 -4.35 -20.16 40.32
N ASP A 167 -3.68 -19.23 39.64
CA ASP A 167 -2.96 -18.11 40.26
C ASP A 167 -3.62 -16.75 39.98
N GLN A 168 -4.32 -16.63 38.86
CA GLN A 168 -4.86 -15.38 38.33
C GLN A 168 -6.30 -15.59 37.87
N ALA A 169 -7.21 -14.74 38.34
CA ALA A 169 -8.57 -14.72 37.82
C ALA A 169 -8.57 -14.28 36.35
N LEU A 170 -9.42 -14.91 35.54
CA LEU A 170 -9.69 -14.49 34.17
C LEU A 170 -10.39 -13.12 34.19
N ALA A 171 -9.77 -12.14 33.54
CA ALA A 171 -10.33 -10.80 33.41
C ALA A 171 -11.21 -10.69 32.16
N ASP A 172 -12.18 -9.78 32.19
CA ASP A 172 -12.91 -9.37 31.00
C ASP A 172 -12.01 -8.57 30.06
N ALA A 173 -12.24 -8.69 28.76
CA ALA A 173 -11.52 -7.93 27.77
C ALA A 173 -11.87 -6.44 27.91
N PRO A 174 -10.87 -5.54 27.89
CA PRO A 174 -11.10 -4.11 27.74
C PRO A 174 -12.00 -3.81 26.54
N ALA A 175 -12.91 -2.85 26.69
CA ALA A 175 -13.81 -2.42 25.60
C ALA A 175 -13.03 -2.12 24.32
N ALA A 176 -11.89 -1.43 24.42
CA ALA A 176 -11.03 -1.13 23.27
C ALA A 176 -10.47 -2.39 22.56
N LEU A 177 -10.21 -3.50 23.27
CA LEU A 177 -9.85 -4.77 22.62
C LEU A 177 -11.05 -5.43 21.91
N ILE A 178 -12.24 -5.31 22.50
CA ILE A 178 -13.50 -5.79 21.90
C ILE A 178 -13.80 -4.99 20.64
N GLU A 179 -13.69 -3.66 20.69
CA GLU A 179 -13.88 -2.74 19.57
C GLU A 179 -12.98 -3.07 18.39
N LEU A 180 -11.72 -3.41 18.66
CA LEU A 180 -10.80 -3.88 17.62
C LEU A 180 -11.28 -5.19 16.96
N LEU A 181 -12.10 -6.00 17.60
CA LEU A 181 -12.54 -7.29 17.08
C LEU A 181 -13.98 -7.28 16.54
N LEU A 182 -14.73 -6.19 16.73
CA LEU A 182 -16.06 -6.04 16.15
C LEU A 182 -15.99 -6.31 14.64
N ASP A 183 -16.95 -7.07 14.13
CA ASP A 183 -17.28 -7.23 12.72
C ASP A 183 -17.98 -5.97 12.20
N GLN A 184 -17.40 -4.85 12.56
CA GLN A 184 -17.47 -3.66 11.74
C GLN A 184 -16.57 -3.97 10.54
N PRO A 185 -16.86 -3.43 9.34
CA PRO A 185 -15.81 -3.30 8.35
C PRO A 185 -14.57 -2.78 9.09
N ASP A 186 -13.38 -3.36 8.84
CA ASP A 186 -12.14 -2.73 9.33
C ASP A 186 -12.33 -1.23 9.10
N PRO A 187 -12.14 -0.35 10.11
CA PRO A 187 -12.28 1.07 9.91
C PRO A 187 -11.60 1.33 8.58
N GLU A 188 -12.37 1.84 7.60
CA GLU A 188 -11.75 2.27 6.36
C GLU A 188 -10.53 3.04 6.81
N PRO A 189 -9.33 2.72 6.29
CA PRO A 189 -8.10 3.38 6.69
C PRO A 189 -8.45 4.85 6.86
N THR A 190 -8.37 5.34 8.11
CA THR A 190 -9.08 6.52 8.60
C THR A 190 -9.42 7.42 7.43
N PRO A 191 -10.70 7.63 7.05
CA PRO A 191 -10.98 8.62 6.04
C PRO A 191 -10.33 9.89 6.57
N LEU A 192 -9.24 10.31 5.93
CA LEU A 192 -8.71 11.65 6.04
C LEU A 192 -9.95 12.51 5.92
N LEU A 193 -10.33 13.17 7.02
CA LEU A 193 -11.47 14.08 7.14
C LEU A 193 -12.06 14.37 5.76
N THR A 194 -13.15 13.69 5.35
CA THR A 194 -13.98 14.30 4.32
C THR A 194 -14.52 15.56 4.99
N PRO A 195 -14.18 16.76 4.50
CA PRO A 195 -14.67 18.00 5.06
C PRO A 195 -16.13 18.14 4.66
N ASP A 196 -17.02 17.40 5.30
CA ASP A 196 -18.48 17.49 5.10
C ASP A 196 -19.25 17.20 6.40
N ALA A 197 -18.84 17.88 7.46
CA ALA A 197 -19.78 18.52 8.40
C ALA A 197 -19.51 20.04 8.48
N LEU A 198 -18.94 20.59 7.41
CA LEU A 198 -19.09 21.99 7.04
C LEU A 198 -20.36 22.09 6.19
N PRO A 199 -21.02 23.26 6.10
CA PRO A 199 -22.03 23.49 5.06
C PRO A 199 -21.43 23.04 3.72
N PRO A 200 -22.23 22.45 2.81
CA PRO A 200 -21.71 21.82 1.60
C PRO A 200 -20.68 22.74 0.95
N PRO A 201 -19.41 22.30 0.80
CA PRO A 201 -18.40 23.10 0.14
C PRO A 201 -18.89 23.34 -1.29
N PRO A 202 -18.64 24.54 -1.82
CA PRO A 202 -19.29 25.00 -3.03
C PRO A 202 -19.04 24.00 -4.16
N GLN A 203 -20.13 23.61 -4.85
CA GLN A 203 -20.17 22.69 -5.99
C GLN A 203 -18.90 22.81 -6.87
N GLY A 204 -17.97 21.87 -6.71
CA GLY A 204 -16.75 21.74 -7.50
C GLY A 204 -16.80 20.47 -8.37
N ALA A 205 -16.33 20.55 -9.61
CA ALA A 205 -16.40 19.46 -10.58
C ALA A 205 -15.58 18.22 -10.15
N THR A 206 -16.20 17.04 -10.17
CA THR A 206 -15.53 15.73 -9.97
C THR A 206 -14.79 15.29 -11.23
N LEU A 207 -13.67 14.55 -11.09
CA LEU A 207 -12.88 14.02 -12.21
C LEU A 207 -13.12 12.52 -12.44
N PRO A 208 -13.26 12.04 -13.68
CA PRO A 208 -13.47 10.62 -13.95
C PRO A 208 -12.21 9.78 -13.72
N LEU A 209 -12.14 8.99 -12.64
CA LEU A 209 -10.91 8.26 -12.25
C LEU A 209 -10.36 7.38 -13.38
N LEU A 210 -11.24 6.68 -14.10
CA LEU A 210 -10.84 5.76 -15.17
C LEU A 210 -10.23 6.47 -16.38
N ASP A 211 -10.43 7.78 -16.54
CA ASP A 211 -9.77 8.56 -17.59
C ASP A 211 -8.30 8.81 -17.27
N PHE A 212 -7.90 8.74 -16.01
CA PHE A 212 -6.56 9.06 -15.53
C PHE A 212 -5.66 7.83 -15.35
N VAL A 213 -6.21 6.61 -15.27
CA VAL A 213 -5.41 5.37 -15.20
C VAL A 213 -4.86 4.97 -16.57
N SER A 214 -3.94 4.00 -16.62
CA SER A 214 -3.39 3.52 -17.88
C SER A 214 -4.45 2.79 -18.72
N ARG A 215 -4.24 2.71 -20.04
CA ARG A 215 -5.15 1.99 -20.94
C ARG A 215 -5.33 0.53 -20.51
N ASP A 216 -4.23 -0.15 -20.21
CA ASP A 216 -4.30 -1.55 -19.79
C ASP A 216 -5.08 -1.74 -18.48
N SER A 217 -4.94 -0.81 -17.53
CA SER A 217 -5.71 -0.85 -16.29
C SER A 217 -7.20 -0.62 -16.54
N ARG A 218 -7.56 0.29 -17.45
CA ARG A 218 -8.96 0.47 -17.88
C ARG A 218 -9.51 -0.80 -18.53
N ASP A 219 -8.73 -1.40 -19.44
CA ASP A 219 -9.10 -2.66 -20.09
C ASP A 219 -9.32 -3.76 -19.05
N LEU A 220 -8.44 -3.87 -18.03
CA LEU A 220 -8.60 -4.84 -16.94
C LEU A 220 -9.85 -4.58 -16.10
N VAL A 221 -10.23 -3.32 -15.84
CA VAL A 221 -11.48 -2.97 -15.12
C VAL A 221 -12.70 -3.40 -15.92
N GLU A 222 -12.71 -3.13 -17.22
CA GLU A 222 -13.85 -3.44 -18.08
C GLU A 222 -13.99 -4.93 -18.36
N ASN A 223 -12.87 -5.62 -18.58
CA ASN A 223 -12.89 -7.01 -19.04
C ASN A 223 -12.59 -8.02 -17.93
N GLY A 224 -12.05 -7.66 -16.76
CA GLY A 224 -11.76 -8.62 -15.69
C GLY A 224 -10.50 -9.48 -15.91
N GLY A 225 -9.66 -9.13 -16.89
CA GLY A 225 -8.41 -9.83 -17.22
C GLY A 225 -8.57 -11.19 -17.92
N THR A 226 -7.46 -11.92 -17.99
CA THR A 226 -7.37 -13.24 -18.64
C THR A 226 -7.28 -14.35 -17.59
N PRO A 227 -8.16 -15.38 -17.63
CA PRO A 227 -8.04 -16.53 -16.74
C PRO A 227 -6.64 -17.14 -16.79
N GLY A 228 -6.01 -17.31 -15.63
CA GLY A 228 -4.63 -17.80 -15.50
C GLY A 228 -3.56 -16.71 -15.34
N CYS A 229 -3.83 -15.45 -15.67
CA CYS A 229 -2.87 -14.33 -15.53
C CYS A 229 -3.22 -13.33 -14.41
N TRP A 230 -4.33 -13.55 -13.69
CA TRP A 230 -4.88 -12.59 -12.73
C TRP A 230 -3.94 -12.13 -11.61
N ASN A 231 -2.96 -12.95 -11.23
CA ASN A 231 -2.12 -12.63 -10.08
C ASN A 231 -1.31 -11.34 -10.30
N ASP A 232 -0.71 -11.19 -11.48
CA ASP A 232 0.13 -10.04 -11.82
C ASP A 232 -0.73 -8.86 -12.30
N ASP A 233 -1.79 -9.15 -13.04
CA ASP A 233 -2.77 -8.16 -13.50
C ASP A 233 -3.44 -7.42 -12.34
N GLN A 234 -3.90 -8.15 -11.31
CA GLN A 234 -4.57 -7.56 -10.14
C GLN A 234 -3.65 -6.66 -9.33
N LEU A 235 -2.38 -7.06 -9.18
CA LEU A 235 -1.40 -6.27 -8.45
C LEU A 235 -1.04 -5.00 -9.21
N ARG A 236 -0.82 -5.09 -10.53
CA ARG A 236 -0.55 -3.93 -11.39
C ARG A 236 -1.72 -2.97 -11.41
N LEU A 237 -2.94 -3.49 -11.58
CA LEU A 237 -4.16 -2.70 -11.54
C LEU A 237 -4.33 -1.98 -10.20
N ALA A 238 -4.11 -2.68 -9.08
CA ALA A 238 -4.20 -2.10 -7.75
C ALA A 238 -3.22 -0.94 -7.54
N LEU A 239 -1.97 -1.08 -7.98
CA LEU A 239 -0.96 -0.02 -7.88
C LEU A 239 -1.36 1.22 -8.70
N ASP A 240 -1.86 1.01 -9.92
CA ASP A 240 -2.27 2.10 -10.82
C ASP A 240 -3.51 2.85 -10.31
N LEU A 241 -4.58 2.13 -9.93
CA LEU A 241 -5.81 2.73 -9.42
C LEU A 241 -5.55 3.58 -8.16
N ARG A 242 -4.78 3.04 -7.21
CA ARG A 242 -4.48 3.73 -5.94
C ARG A 242 -3.51 4.88 -6.13
N GLY A 243 -2.49 4.70 -6.98
CA GLY A 243 -1.57 5.78 -7.34
C GLY A 243 -2.28 6.93 -8.04
N THR A 244 -3.21 6.63 -8.94
CA THR A 244 -3.98 7.64 -9.68
C THR A 244 -4.99 8.38 -8.80
N GLU A 245 -5.71 7.68 -7.92
CA GLU A 245 -6.59 8.34 -6.94
C GLU A 245 -5.79 9.29 -6.02
N ALA A 246 -4.63 8.85 -5.54
CA ALA A 246 -3.76 9.69 -4.72
C ALA A 246 -3.26 10.93 -5.49
N TRP A 247 -2.88 10.75 -6.76
CA TRP A 247 -2.45 11.86 -7.61
C TRP A 247 -3.57 12.88 -7.83
N ILE A 248 -4.79 12.45 -8.19
CA ILE A 248 -5.95 13.35 -8.40
C ILE A 248 -6.23 14.19 -7.15
N ARG A 249 -6.19 13.56 -5.97
CA ARG A 249 -6.40 14.24 -4.68
C ARG A 249 -5.26 15.21 -4.36
N ALA A 250 -4.02 14.87 -4.69
CA ALA A 250 -2.86 15.75 -4.52
C ALA A 250 -2.96 17.03 -5.37
N GLN A 251 -3.68 16.98 -6.51
CA GLN A 251 -3.98 18.15 -7.34
C GLN A 251 -5.17 18.99 -6.83
N GLY A 252 -5.77 18.64 -5.69
CA GLY A 252 -6.91 19.35 -5.11
C GLY A 252 -8.27 19.01 -5.71
N HIS A 253 -8.36 17.92 -6.50
CA HIS A 253 -9.61 17.45 -7.12
C HIS A 253 -10.14 16.17 -6.47
N THR A 254 -11.43 15.90 -6.66
CA THR A 254 -12.08 14.68 -6.16
C THR A 254 -12.42 13.75 -7.32
N PRO A 255 -12.00 12.47 -7.29
CA PRO A 255 -12.42 11.51 -8.31
C PRO A 255 -13.92 11.14 -8.15
N ASP A 256 -14.59 10.84 -9.26
CA ASP A 256 -16.00 10.43 -9.30
C ASP A 256 -16.27 9.06 -8.64
N ILE A 257 -15.29 8.15 -8.73
CA ILE A 257 -15.24 6.87 -8.04
C ILE A 257 -13.88 6.67 -7.36
N THR A 258 -13.86 5.93 -6.27
CA THR A 258 -12.62 5.54 -5.56
C THR A 258 -11.88 4.42 -6.30
N ALA A 259 -10.59 4.24 -6.05
CA ALA A 259 -9.81 3.11 -6.54
C ALA A 259 -10.41 1.75 -6.12
N SER A 260 -10.95 1.64 -4.90
CA SER A 260 -11.60 0.42 -4.40
C SER A 260 -12.85 0.08 -5.22
N LYS A 261 -13.74 1.06 -5.45
CA LYS A 261 -14.91 0.88 -6.35
C LYS A 261 -14.52 0.49 -7.77
N ALA A 262 -13.49 1.12 -8.34
CA ALA A 262 -12.97 0.73 -9.67
C ALA A 262 -12.42 -0.71 -9.68
N PHE A 263 -11.77 -1.15 -8.61
CA PHE A 263 -11.28 -2.53 -8.48
C PHE A 263 -12.41 -3.56 -8.28
N ALA A 264 -13.50 -3.18 -7.62
CA ALA A 264 -14.68 -4.03 -7.48
C ALA A 264 -15.34 -4.32 -8.85
N LEU A 265 -15.31 -3.35 -9.78
CA LEU A 265 -15.78 -3.55 -11.16
C LEU A 265 -14.93 -4.61 -11.90
N HIS A 266 -13.60 -4.58 -11.73
CA HIS A 266 -12.71 -5.63 -12.24
C HIS A 266 -13.09 -7.01 -11.69
N ILE A 267 -13.33 -7.13 -10.38
CA ILE A 267 -13.73 -8.40 -9.74
C ILE A 267 -15.06 -8.91 -10.29
N GLN A 268 -16.04 -8.03 -10.48
CA GLN A 268 -17.34 -8.38 -11.05
C GLN A 268 -17.18 -8.95 -12.47
N ALA A 269 -16.37 -8.28 -13.31
CA ALA A 269 -16.07 -8.74 -14.68
C ALA A 269 -15.31 -10.08 -14.68
N ALA A 270 -14.36 -10.27 -13.76
CA ALA A 270 -13.58 -11.49 -13.65
C ALA A 270 -14.42 -12.70 -13.19
N ARG A 271 -15.33 -12.50 -12.23
CA ARG A 271 -16.28 -13.53 -11.75
C ARG A 271 -17.24 -14.00 -12.85
N ALA A 272 -17.63 -13.10 -13.75
CA ALA A 272 -18.47 -13.46 -14.89
C ALA A 272 -17.75 -14.36 -15.91
N LYS A 273 -16.41 -14.26 -15.99
CA LYS A 273 -15.59 -15.03 -16.94
C LYS A 273 -15.23 -16.43 -16.46
N ALA A 274 -15.12 -16.65 -15.16
CA ALA A 274 -14.64 -17.92 -14.62
C ALA A 274 -15.20 -18.23 -13.23
N ARG A 275 -15.68 -19.46 -13.06
CA ARG A 275 -16.34 -19.91 -11.82
C ARG A 275 -15.36 -20.13 -10.66
N ASP A 276 -14.09 -20.35 -10.95
CA ASP A 276 -13.01 -20.58 -9.99
C ASP A 276 -12.25 -19.31 -9.60
N PHE A 277 -12.74 -18.13 -10.00
CA PHE A 277 -12.15 -16.85 -9.61
C PHE A 277 -12.20 -16.64 -8.09
N ASP A 278 -11.03 -16.48 -7.46
CA ASP A 278 -10.90 -16.25 -6.01
C ASP A 278 -10.90 -14.75 -5.69
N GLU A 279 -12.09 -14.22 -5.42
CA GLU A 279 -12.31 -12.83 -5.01
C GLU A 279 -11.52 -12.44 -3.74
N LYS A 280 -11.43 -13.35 -2.76
CA LYS A 280 -10.69 -13.09 -1.51
C LYS A 280 -9.19 -12.94 -1.77
N LYS A 281 -8.66 -13.60 -2.79
CA LYS A 281 -7.26 -13.47 -3.20
C LYS A 281 -7.02 -12.19 -4.00
N ALA A 282 -8.01 -11.76 -4.80
CA ALA A 282 -7.96 -10.50 -5.53
C ALA A 282 -7.90 -9.29 -4.58
N TRP A 283 -8.80 -9.23 -3.59
CA TRP A 283 -8.78 -8.17 -2.58
C TRP A 283 -7.49 -8.16 -1.75
N ARG A 284 -6.98 -9.34 -1.35
CA ARG A 284 -5.67 -9.42 -0.67
C ARG A 284 -4.51 -8.82 -1.47
N ARG A 285 -4.57 -8.83 -2.81
CA ARG A 285 -3.58 -8.17 -3.66
C ARG A 285 -3.79 -6.67 -3.75
N PHE A 286 -5.05 -6.25 -3.83
CA PHE A 286 -5.41 -4.83 -3.80
C PHE A 286 -4.94 -4.17 -2.51
N ASP A 287 -5.25 -4.78 -1.36
CA ASP A 287 -4.80 -4.31 -0.05
C ASP A 287 -3.28 -4.39 0.08
N GLY A 288 -2.68 -5.46 -0.46
CA GLY A 288 -1.24 -5.65 -0.50
C GLY A 288 -0.48 -4.59 -1.28
N ALA A 289 -1.12 -3.92 -2.25
CA ALA A 289 -0.51 -2.84 -3.02
C ALA A 289 -0.18 -1.61 -2.14
N GLU A 290 -0.88 -1.42 -1.00
CA GLU A 290 -0.63 -0.32 -0.07
C GLU A 290 0.77 -0.27 0.53
N SER A 291 1.32 -1.45 0.78
CA SER A 291 2.68 -1.60 1.28
C SER A 291 3.76 -1.33 0.22
N ARG A 292 3.38 -0.95 -0.99
CA ARG A 292 4.27 -0.66 -2.12
C ARG A 292 4.12 0.79 -2.56
N SER A 293 5.14 1.33 -3.22
CA SER A 293 5.08 2.65 -3.83
C SER A 293 4.00 2.70 -4.93
N CYS A 294 2.77 3.06 -4.54
CA CYS A 294 1.65 3.26 -5.44
C CYS A 294 1.91 4.55 -6.23
N ARG A 295 2.20 4.44 -7.52
CA ARG A 295 2.28 5.58 -8.43
C ARG A 295 1.35 5.32 -9.61
N PRO A 296 0.72 6.36 -10.17
CA PRO A 296 0.01 6.22 -11.43
C PRO A 296 0.92 5.52 -12.47
N SER A 297 0.37 4.57 -13.20
CA SER A 297 1.07 3.98 -14.35
C SER A 297 1.01 4.91 -15.56
N THR A 298 0.03 5.80 -15.60
CA THR A 298 0.01 6.93 -16.54
C THR A 298 1.12 7.93 -16.17
N PRO A 299 1.99 8.30 -17.12
CA PRO A 299 2.98 9.37 -16.91
C PRO A 299 2.34 10.69 -16.46
N GLU A 300 3.05 11.44 -15.62
CA GLU A 300 2.53 12.65 -14.96
C GLU A 300 2.13 13.75 -15.94
N ASP A 301 2.86 13.93 -17.05
CA ASP A 301 2.49 14.86 -18.13
C ASP A 301 1.12 14.56 -18.73
N LYS A 302 0.79 13.27 -18.90
CA LYS A 302 -0.51 12.84 -19.40
C LYS A 302 -1.61 13.01 -18.37
N LEU A 303 -1.29 12.86 -17.08
CA LEU A 303 -2.23 13.15 -16.00
C LEU A 303 -2.53 14.65 -15.94
N GLU A 304 -1.53 15.51 -16.10
CA GLU A 304 -1.71 16.96 -16.18
C GLU A 304 -2.52 17.39 -17.41
N ASP A 305 -2.28 16.80 -18.59
CA ASP A 305 -3.07 17.06 -19.80
C ASP A 305 -4.54 16.68 -19.59
N ARG A 306 -4.79 15.51 -18.99
CA ARG A 306 -6.14 15.04 -18.65
C ARG A 306 -6.79 15.97 -17.61
N LEU A 307 -6.02 16.40 -16.61
CA LEU A 307 -6.49 17.34 -15.60
C LEU A 307 -6.94 18.65 -16.24
N ARG A 308 -6.11 19.24 -17.11
CA ARG A 308 -6.46 20.44 -17.86
C ARG A 308 -7.70 20.23 -18.72
N TYR A 309 -7.85 19.08 -19.36
CA TYR A 309 -9.03 18.76 -20.18
C TYR A 309 -10.32 18.77 -19.35
N HIS A 310 -10.32 18.11 -18.18
CA HIS A 310 -11.52 17.98 -17.34
C HIS A 310 -11.81 19.19 -16.45
N THR A 311 -10.81 20.02 -16.15
CA THR A 311 -10.95 21.23 -15.31
C THR A 311 -11.14 22.51 -16.12
N ARG A 312 -11.10 22.42 -17.45
CA ARG A 312 -11.35 23.55 -18.33
C ARG A 312 -12.81 23.99 -18.17
N THR A 313 -13.03 25.02 -17.35
CA THR A 313 -14.28 25.78 -17.31
C THR A 313 -14.66 26.09 -18.74
N SER A 314 -15.87 25.69 -19.14
CA SER A 314 -16.43 26.10 -20.43
C SER A 314 -16.33 27.62 -20.50
N GLN A 315 -15.45 28.15 -21.34
CA GLN A 315 -15.53 29.55 -21.70
C GLN A 315 -16.94 29.77 -22.25
N PRO A 316 -17.64 30.87 -21.88
CA PRO A 316 -18.84 31.25 -22.59
C PRO A 316 -18.48 31.28 -24.08
N LEU A 317 -19.28 30.60 -24.90
CA LEU A 317 -19.24 30.79 -26.34
C LEU A 317 -19.31 32.30 -26.58
N LEU A 318 -18.18 32.92 -26.95
CA LEU A 318 -18.20 34.26 -27.47
C LEU A 318 -19.21 34.24 -28.62
N PRO A 319 -20.22 35.13 -28.62
CA PRO A 319 -21.21 35.14 -29.68
C PRO A 319 -20.46 35.30 -31.01
N PRO A 320 -20.87 34.57 -32.06
CA PRO A 320 -20.17 34.60 -33.34
C PRO A 320 -20.09 36.06 -33.83
N PRO A 321 -18.96 36.47 -34.44
CA PRO A 321 -18.87 37.79 -35.03
C PRO A 321 -19.99 37.97 -36.06
N LYS A 322 -20.65 39.13 -35.99
CA LYS A 322 -21.76 39.49 -36.88
C LYS A 322 -21.33 39.32 -38.35
N PRO A 323 -22.24 38.89 -39.25
CA PRO A 323 -21.92 38.70 -40.65
C PRO A 323 -21.50 40.04 -41.26
N GLN A 324 -20.28 40.12 -41.79
CA GLN A 324 -19.93 41.15 -42.76
C GLN A 324 -20.32 40.67 -44.15
N GLU A 325 -20.95 41.60 -44.85
CA GLU A 325 -21.66 41.43 -46.10
C GLU A 325 -20.76 40.99 -47.26
N GLN A 326 -21.44 40.35 -48.20
CA GLN A 326 -21.00 39.81 -49.47
C GLN A 326 -20.20 40.81 -50.31
N THR A 327 -19.19 40.31 -51.02
CA THR A 327 -19.05 40.63 -52.45
C THR A 327 -18.66 39.40 -53.25
N SER A 328 -19.54 39.14 -54.21
CA SER A 328 -19.63 38.10 -55.22
C SER A 328 -18.48 38.08 -56.23
N GLN A 329 -18.27 36.90 -56.84
CA GLN A 329 -18.08 36.63 -58.28
C GLN A 329 -17.16 35.41 -58.46
N ALA A 330 -17.25 34.54 -59.47
CA ALA A 330 -18.30 34.00 -60.34
C ALA A 330 -17.60 32.95 -61.24
N ASN A 331 -18.36 32.00 -61.77
CA ASN A 331 -18.08 31.09 -62.91
C ASN A 331 -17.26 29.80 -62.62
N HIS A 332 -17.86 28.59 -62.63
CA HIS A 332 -18.44 27.76 -63.72
C HIS A 332 -17.40 26.85 -64.42
N PRO A 333 -17.78 25.73 -65.10
CA PRO A 333 -18.26 24.42 -64.59
C PRO A 333 -17.41 23.26 -65.20
N GLU A 334 -17.52 21.95 -64.91
CA GLU A 334 -18.42 20.93 -65.50
C GLU A 334 -17.85 19.50 -65.18
N SER A 335 -18.65 18.67 -64.50
CA SER A 335 -19.09 17.25 -64.75
C SER A 335 -18.27 16.21 -65.56
N PRO A 336 -18.61 14.88 -65.57
CA PRO A 336 -19.49 14.08 -64.67
C PRO A 336 -18.97 12.66 -64.27
N ASP A 337 -19.81 11.96 -63.47
CA ASP A 337 -20.05 10.50 -63.37
C ASP A 337 -19.01 9.55 -62.76
N ASN A 338 -19.33 8.97 -61.58
CA ASN A 338 -20.00 7.65 -61.55
C ASN A 338 -20.57 7.33 -60.15
N SER A 339 -21.80 6.83 -60.14
CA SER A 339 -22.60 6.35 -59.02
C SER A 339 -21.97 5.17 -58.25
N SER A 340 -22.08 5.19 -56.91
CA SER A 340 -22.61 4.12 -56.02
C SER A 340 -22.20 4.34 -54.55
N GLN A 341 -23.18 4.47 -53.67
CA GLN A 341 -23.07 4.36 -52.20
C GLN A 341 -23.76 3.05 -51.75
N PRO A 342 -23.64 2.58 -50.48
CA PRO A 342 -22.81 3.06 -49.36
C PRO A 342 -22.09 1.95 -48.55
N ALA A 343 -21.02 2.30 -47.83
CA ALA A 343 -20.72 1.72 -46.52
C ALA A 343 -19.78 2.65 -45.73
N SER A 344 -20.20 3.02 -44.53
CA SER A 344 -19.62 4.01 -43.61
C SER A 344 -18.31 3.59 -42.95
N GLN A 345 -17.22 4.36 -43.08
CA GLN A 345 -16.02 4.33 -42.22
C GLN A 345 -15.34 5.72 -42.09
N GLN A 346 -14.89 6.09 -40.88
CA GLN A 346 -14.26 7.37 -40.49
C GLN A 346 -12.70 7.36 -40.64
N PRO A 347 -11.98 8.51 -40.68
CA PRO A 347 -10.55 8.61 -41.05
C PRO A 347 -9.50 8.78 -39.92
N TYR A 348 -8.21 8.71 -40.31
CA TYR A 348 -6.93 8.39 -39.61
C TYR A 348 -6.01 9.62 -39.23
N ALA A 349 -4.87 9.43 -38.51
CA ALA A 349 -3.92 10.43 -37.91
C ALA A 349 -2.48 10.53 -38.57
N PRO A 350 -1.58 11.53 -38.29
CA PRO A 350 -0.35 11.85 -39.08
C PRO A 350 1.05 11.40 -38.51
N ALA A 351 2.16 11.55 -39.27
CA ALA A 351 3.53 10.95 -39.04
C ALA A 351 4.75 11.96 -38.94
N LEU A 352 5.89 11.57 -38.29
CA LEU A 352 7.15 12.36 -38.01
C LEU A 352 8.47 11.76 -38.63
N SER A 353 9.53 12.57 -38.87
CA SER A 353 10.81 12.28 -39.60
C SER A 353 12.02 11.77 -38.76
N LYS A 354 13.10 11.24 -39.40
CA LYS A 354 14.23 10.45 -38.78
C LYS A 354 15.41 11.28 -38.19
N PRO A 355 16.00 10.90 -37.02
CA PRO A 355 17.08 11.64 -36.31
C PRO A 355 18.54 11.34 -36.77
N GLN A 356 19.47 12.31 -36.58
CA GLN A 356 20.90 12.31 -36.93
C GLN A 356 21.79 11.67 -35.84
N LYS A 357 22.72 10.77 -36.16
CA LYS A 357 23.60 10.12 -35.16
C LYS A 357 24.81 11.01 -34.80
N LEU A 358 25.16 11.12 -33.51
CA LEU A 358 26.40 11.78 -33.04
C LEU A 358 27.40 10.77 -32.46
N GLU A 359 28.70 11.01 -32.71
CA GLU A 359 29.80 10.25 -32.10
C GLU A 359 30.38 10.97 -30.86
N ALA A 360 31.17 10.27 -30.06
CA ALA A 360 31.62 10.72 -28.74
C ALA A 360 32.36 12.09 -28.74
N ALA A 361 33.25 12.31 -29.71
CA ALA A 361 34.01 13.55 -29.81
C ALA A 361 33.12 14.75 -30.15
N GLU A 362 32.10 14.54 -31.00
CA GLU A 362 31.14 15.57 -31.41
C GLU A 362 30.22 15.94 -30.25
N LEU A 363 29.75 14.94 -29.50
CA LEU A 363 28.92 15.17 -28.31
C LEU A 363 29.68 15.91 -27.22
N LEU A 364 30.92 15.51 -26.91
CA LEU A 364 31.76 16.21 -25.93
C LEU A 364 32.04 17.65 -26.35
N PHE A 365 32.32 17.90 -27.63
CA PHE A 365 32.52 19.26 -28.14
C PHE A 365 31.25 20.12 -27.95
N MET A 366 30.09 19.57 -28.31
CA MET A 366 28.80 20.26 -28.16
C MET A 366 28.51 20.60 -26.68
N LEU A 367 28.66 19.63 -25.78
CA LEU A 367 28.39 19.83 -24.36
C LEU A 367 29.38 20.80 -23.71
N ARG A 368 30.67 20.75 -24.06
CA ARG A 368 31.66 21.73 -23.58
C ARG A 368 31.35 23.14 -24.07
N HIS A 369 30.87 23.28 -25.30
CA HIS A 369 30.44 24.58 -25.81
C HIS A 369 29.22 25.12 -25.05
N GLN A 370 28.27 24.25 -24.71
CA GLN A 370 27.12 24.60 -23.87
C GLN A 370 27.52 24.91 -22.41
N ALA A 371 28.62 24.35 -21.92
CA ALA A 371 29.17 24.59 -20.59
C ALA A 371 30.23 25.71 -20.54
N ALA A 372 30.47 26.41 -21.65
CA ALA A 372 31.58 27.38 -21.75
C ALA A 372 31.41 28.61 -20.84
N ASP A 373 30.18 28.92 -20.41
CA ASP A 373 29.90 29.93 -19.40
C ASP A 373 30.17 29.46 -17.96
N GLY A 374 30.52 28.17 -17.78
CA GLY A 374 30.79 27.54 -16.49
C GLY A 374 29.58 27.50 -15.56
N GLN A 375 28.39 27.89 -16.01
CA GLN A 375 27.19 28.01 -15.17
C GLN A 375 26.12 26.99 -15.55
N ARG A 376 26.07 26.63 -16.84
CA ARG A 376 25.04 25.77 -17.37
C ARG A 376 25.20 24.31 -16.99
N ILE A 377 26.34 23.67 -17.27
CA ILE A 377 26.57 22.26 -16.90
C ILE A 377 27.67 22.21 -15.84
N ARG A 378 27.32 21.83 -14.62
CA ARG A 378 28.23 21.85 -13.47
C ARG A 378 28.14 20.60 -12.63
N TRP A 379 29.20 20.31 -11.88
CA TRP A 379 29.21 19.26 -10.87
C TRP A 379 29.05 19.85 -9.48
N ASN A 380 27.96 19.51 -8.80
CA ASN A 380 27.75 19.86 -7.40
C ASN A 380 28.59 18.93 -6.52
N THR A 381 29.61 19.49 -5.85
CA THR A 381 30.52 18.70 -5.01
C THR A 381 29.88 18.23 -3.71
N PHE A 382 28.88 18.94 -3.20
CA PHE A 382 28.18 18.60 -1.95
C PHE A 382 27.23 17.41 -2.15
N HIS A 383 26.40 17.45 -3.20
CA HIS A 383 25.46 16.37 -3.51
C HIS A 383 26.04 15.27 -4.42
N GLN A 384 27.23 15.48 -5.00
CA GLN A 384 27.86 14.58 -5.96
C GLN A 384 26.96 14.29 -7.18
N GLN A 385 26.37 15.33 -7.75
CA GLN A 385 25.42 15.24 -8.87
C GLN A 385 25.74 16.25 -9.97
N VAL A 386 25.32 15.92 -11.20
CA VAL A 386 25.35 16.86 -12.33
C VAL A 386 24.19 17.84 -12.18
N GLU A 387 24.45 19.11 -12.42
CA GLU A 387 23.43 20.14 -12.51
C GLU A 387 23.42 20.74 -13.92
N ILE A 388 22.21 20.99 -14.43
CA ILE A 388 21.99 21.74 -15.65
C ILE A 388 21.16 22.99 -15.32
N ASP A 389 21.64 24.16 -15.76
CA ASP A 389 21.02 25.47 -15.55
C ASP A 389 20.74 25.77 -14.05
N GLY A 390 21.62 25.28 -13.17
CA GLY A 390 21.53 25.46 -11.70
C GLY A 390 20.56 24.52 -10.99
N ALA A 391 19.99 23.52 -11.70
CA ALA A 391 19.13 22.50 -11.10
C ALA A 391 19.81 21.11 -11.17
N PRO A 392 19.72 20.28 -10.11
CA PRO A 392 20.20 18.91 -10.16
C PRO A 392 19.47 18.11 -11.23
N LEU A 393 20.25 17.46 -12.10
CA LEU A 393 19.70 16.64 -13.15
C LEU A 393 19.27 15.28 -12.59
N GLU A 394 17.99 15.18 -12.27
CA GLU A 394 17.37 13.92 -11.90
C GLU A 394 17.16 13.04 -13.14
N GLY A 395 17.63 11.79 -13.07
CA GLY A 395 17.49 10.86 -14.18
C GLY A 395 18.50 11.09 -15.31
N ALA A 396 19.76 11.40 -14.98
CA ALA A 396 20.84 11.59 -15.95
C ALA A 396 20.94 10.42 -16.96
N GLU A 397 20.48 9.22 -16.59
CA GLU A 397 20.43 8.06 -17.46
C GLU A 397 19.45 8.16 -18.64
N ARG A 398 18.59 9.17 -18.63
CA ARG A 398 17.64 9.48 -19.72
C ARG A 398 18.10 10.65 -20.58
N PHE A 399 19.28 11.22 -20.33
CA PHE A 399 19.80 12.37 -21.06
C PHE A 399 19.90 12.15 -22.59
N TYR A 400 20.13 10.91 -23.03
CA TYR A 400 20.12 10.56 -24.45
C TYR A 400 18.76 10.80 -25.14
N LEU A 401 17.64 10.80 -24.39
CA LEU A 401 16.31 11.13 -24.91
C LEU A 401 16.17 12.63 -25.17
N THR A 402 16.77 13.48 -24.31
CA THR A 402 16.84 14.93 -24.54
C THR A 402 17.65 15.25 -25.80
N LEU A 403 18.73 14.50 -26.05
CA LEU A 403 19.47 14.58 -27.31
C LEU A 403 18.61 14.11 -28.49
N ALA A 404 17.80 13.06 -28.32
CA ALA A 404 16.90 12.55 -29.36
C ALA A 404 15.78 13.54 -29.73
N ASP A 405 15.22 14.26 -28.77
CA ASP A 405 14.25 15.34 -29.01
C ASP A 405 14.87 16.52 -29.76
N GLN A 406 16.17 16.75 -29.58
CA GLN A 406 16.96 17.70 -30.38
C GLN A 406 17.35 17.14 -31.76
N GLY A 407 16.87 15.94 -32.11
CA GLY A 407 17.13 15.28 -33.38
C GLY A 407 18.42 14.45 -33.39
N PHE A 408 19.09 14.27 -32.25
CA PHE A 408 20.34 13.52 -32.15
C PHE A 408 20.17 12.10 -31.61
N LYS A 409 20.65 11.11 -32.35
CA LYS A 409 20.68 9.71 -31.94
C LYS A 409 22.02 9.39 -31.29
N VAL A 410 22.01 9.19 -29.98
CA VAL A 410 23.15 8.77 -29.17
C VAL A 410 22.75 7.59 -28.30
N SER A 411 23.67 6.66 -28.02
CA SER A 411 23.39 5.60 -27.05
C SER A 411 23.31 6.17 -25.63
N LYS A 412 22.57 5.46 -24.78
CA LYS A 412 22.37 5.81 -23.37
C LYS A 412 23.69 6.01 -22.62
N ASP A 413 24.59 5.03 -22.70
CA ASP A 413 25.85 5.05 -21.96
C ASP A 413 26.76 6.19 -22.42
N LEU A 414 26.85 6.43 -23.74
CA LEU A 414 27.67 7.52 -24.29
C LEU A 414 27.15 8.91 -23.88
N ALA A 415 25.82 9.09 -23.82
CA ALA A 415 25.23 10.36 -23.42
C ALA A 415 25.50 10.69 -21.95
N ILE A 416 25.40 9.69 -21.06
CA ILE A 416 25.66 9.86 -19.63
C ILE A 416 27.14 10.14 -19.40
N ASP A 417 28.03 9.33 -19.97
CA ASP A 417 29.47 9.45 -19.77
C ASP A 417 29.99 10.82 -20.24
N ALA A 418 29.53 11.27 -21.41
CA ALA A 418 29.89 12.58 -21.94
C ALA A 418 29.36 13.73 -21.06
N LEU A 419 28.13 13.61 -20.56
CA LEU A 419 27.53 14.63 -19.69
C LEU A 419 28.26 14.73 -18.35
N VAL A 420 28.52 13.60 -17.69
CA VAL A 420 29.23 13.56 -16.41
C VAL A 420 30.66 14.08 -16.55
N GLN A 421 31.35 13.73 -17.64
CA GLN A 421 32.70 14.23 -17.92
C GLN A 421 32.74 15.75 -18.01
N VAL A 422 31.82 16.38 -18.76
CA VAL A 422 31.76 17.84 -18.92
C VAL A 422 31.35 18.55 -17.63
N ALA A 423 30.43 17.96 -16.86
CA ALA A 423 30.05 18.50 -15.55
C ALA A 423 31.24 18.52 -14.58
N ARG A 424 32.05 17.46 -14.56
CA ARG A 424 33.24 17.35 -13.69
C ARG A 424 34.38 18.29 -14.07
N GLU A 425 34.40 18.78 -15.32
CA GLU A 425 35.32 19.85 -15.74
C GLU A 425 34.93 21.21 -15.12
N ASN A 426 33.69 21.34 -14.61
CA ASN A 426 33.14 22.57 -14.00
C ASN A 426 32.54 22.29 -12.60
N PRO A 427 33.35 21.89 -11.60
CA PRO A 427 32.85 21.63 -10.25
C PRO A 427 32.56 22.92 -9.48
N TYR A 428 31.56 22.90 -8.62
CA TYR A 428 31.27 24.00 -7.70
C TYR A 428 30.76 23.49 -6.34
N ASP A 429 30.95 24.31 -5.31
CA ASP A 429 30.49 24.03 -3.96
C ASP A 429 29.34 25.00 -3.58
N PRO A 430 28.09 24.51 -3.48
CA PRO A 430 26.94 25.35 -3.15
C PRO A 430 27.02 25.94 -1.73
N VAL A 431 27.66 25.26 -0.78
CA VAL A 431 27.77 25.72 0.61
C VAL A 431 28.74 26.89 0.67
N THR A 432 29.90 26.76 0.01
CA THR A 432 30.87 27.84 -0.07
C THR A 432 30.25 29.07 -0.74
N LEU A 433 29.56 28.91 -1.88
CA LEU A 433 28.88 30.02 -2.56
C LEU A 433 27.81 30.70 -1.68
N TYR A 434 27.04 29.92 -0.92
CA TYR A 434 26.02 30.47 -0.03
C TYR A 434 26.65 31.27 1.12
N LEU A 435 27.69 30.73 1.76
CA LEU A 435 28.36 31.41 2.87
C LEU A 435 29.06 32.69 2.42
N GLU A 436 29.71 32.67 1.26
CA GLU A 436 30.31 33.87 0.65
C GLU A 436 29.23 34.91 0.31
N HIS A 437 28.09 34.48 -0.22
CA HIS A 437 26.96 35.36 -0.48
C HIS A 437 26.44 36.01 0.82
N VAL A 438 26.17 35.20 1.86
CA VAL A 438 25.68 35.70 3.16
C VAL A 438 26.67 36.67 3.79
N ALA A 439 27.97 36.35 3.77
CA ALA A 439 29.01 37.24 4.28
C ALA A 439 29.07 38.58 3.55
N ALA A 440 28.74 38.60 2.26
CA ALA A 440 28.75 39.81 1.45
C ALA A 440 27.44 40.63 1.54
N THR A 441 26.29 39.98 1.75
CA THR A 441 24.96 40.62 1.60
C THR A 441 24.17 40.78 2.89
N VAL A 442 24.47 40.01 3.94
CA VAL A 442 23.69 40.00 5.18
C VAL A 442 24.46 40.71 6.29
N ALA A 443 23.84 41.77 6.85
CA ALA A 443 24.41 42.48 7.99
C ALA A 443 24.39 41.58 9.24
N PRO A 444 25.50 41.50 10.01
CA PRO A 444 25.53 40.74 11.25
C PRO A 444 24.46 41.22 12.25
N ALA A 445 23.73 40.29 12.85
CA ALA A 445 22.74 40.57 13.89
C ALA A 445 23.22 40.10 15.27
N TYR A 446 22.84 40.82 16.33
CA TYR A 446 23.18 40.47 17.71
C TYR A 446 22.36 39.26 18.18
N ILE A 447 23.04 38.26 18.71
CA ILE A 447 22.45 36.97 19.11
C ILE A 447 21.44 37.09 20.27
N ASP A 448 21.55 38.14 21.09
CA ASP A 448 20.73 38.34 22.28
C ASP A 448 19.26 38.72 21.98
N GLY A 449 18.93 39.07 20.74
CA GLY A 449 17.56 39.41 20.31
C GLY A 449 16.65 38.20 20.05
N LEU A 450 17.18 36.98 20.02
CA LEU A 450 16.39 35.77 19.68
C LEU A 450 15.46 35.32 20.82
N ALA A 451 15.76 35.66 22.06
CA ALA A 451 14.99 35.20 23.23
C ALA A 451 13.73 36.04 23.53
N THR A 452 13.56 37.22 22.90
CA THR A 452 12.42 38.12 23.17
C THR A 452 11.33 38.07 22.10
N ALA A 453 11.51 37.25 21.05
CA ALA A 453 10.60 37.20 19.90
C ALA A 453 9.88 35.85 19.72
N TYR A 454 9.97 34.92 20.67
CA TYR A 454 9.30 33.62 20.62
C TYR A 454 8.53 33.29 21.89
#